data_AF-A0A939YXQ6-F1
#
_entry.id   AF-A0A939YXQ6-F1
#
_cell.length_a   1.000
_cell.length_b   1.000
_cell.length_c   1.000
_cell.angle_alpha   90.00
_cell.angle_beta   90.00
_cell.angle_gamma   90.00
#
_symmetry.space_group_name_H-M   'P 1'
#
loop_
_entity.id
_entity.type
_entity.pdbx_description
1 polymer ?
#
loop_
_entity_poly.entity_id
_entity_poly.type
_entity_poly.pdbx_seq_one_letter_code
_entity_poly.pdbx_strand_id
1 'polypeptide(L)'
;MSIKDEFMKRAAAQGMYVYPNSPDEAEGTVCAIARDDTGRKILLVSGAGAEQFAGDCQDGLKRCPLTNENAAALMALFPYAKPASHKGHPFTIG
;
A
#
# COMPACT_ATOMS: atom_id res chain seq x y z
N MET A 1 1.33 19.10 8.92
CA MET A 1 0.39 18.17 8.27
C MET A 1 1.16 16.90 8.02
N SER A 2 0.67 15.74 8.45
CA SER A 2 1.39 14.47 8.26
C SER A 2 1.36 14.07 6.78
N ILE A 3 2.41 13.41 6.29
CA ILE A 3 2.45 12.83 4.93
C ILE A 3 1.24 11.90 4.70
N LYS A 4 0.82 11.16 5.74
CA LYS A 4 -0.39 10.33 5.71
C LYS A 4 -1.68 11.15 5.54
N ASP A 5 -1.80 12.32 6.17
CA ASP A 5 -2.99 13.17 6.02
C ASP A 5 -3.13 13.69 4.58
N GLU A 6 -2.00 14.10 3.99
CA GLU A 6 -1.95 14.56 2.60
C GLU A 6 -2.30 13.44 1.62
N PHE A 7 -1.75 12.25 1.85
CA PHE A 7 -2.08 11.04 1.09
C PHE A 7 -3.58 10.73 1.12
N MET A 8 -4.19 10.74 2.32
CA MET A 8 -5.62 10.47 2.49
C MET A 8 -6.48 11.53 1.81
N LYS A 9 -6.09 12.81 1.90
CA LYS A 9 -6.78 13.92 1.22
C LYS A 9 -6.75 13.76 -0.30
N ARG A 10 -5.59 13.38 -0.88
CA ARG A 10 -5.45 13.13 -2.32
C ARG A 10 -6.28 11.93 -2.77
N ALA A 11 -6.28 10.85 -1.99
CA ALA A 11 -7.07 9.65 -2.30
C ALA A 11 -8.57 9.97 -2.30
N ALA A 12 -9.04 10.71 -1.29
CA ALA A 12 -10.44 11.15 -1.20
C ALA A 12 -10.83 12.08 -2.37
N ALA A 13 -9.94 13.00 -2.77
CA ALA A 13 -10.16 13.87 -3.93
C ALA A 13 -10.29 13.10 -5.26
N GLN A 14 -9.69 11.90 -5.34
CA GLN A 14 -9.80 10.99 -6.49
C GLN A 14 -10.97 10.00 -6.38
N GLY A 15 -11.85 10.14 -5.38
CA GLY A 15 -13.00 9.25 -5.17
C GLY A 15 -12.63 7.86 -4.65
N MET A 16 -11.42 7.67 -4.13
CA MET A 16 -10.94 6.38 -3.64
C MET A 16 -11.39 6.13 -2.20
N TYR A 17 -11.85 4.91 -1.92
CA TYR A 17 -12.08 4.46 -0.54
C TYR A 17 -10.83 3.77 -0.01
N VAL A 18 -10.10 4.42 0.90
CA VAL A 18 -8.92 3.84 1.57
C VAL A 18 -9.36 3.04 2.80
N TYR A 19 -8.84 1.83 2.96
CA TYR A 19 -9.15 1.01 4.14
C TYR A 19 -8.54 1.64 5.39
N PRO A 20 -9.29 1.89 6.48
CA PRO A 20 -8.83 2.74 7.59
C PRO A 20 -7.50 2.32 8.25
N ASN A 21 -7.22 1.03 8.32
CA ASN A 21 -6.01 0.49 8.98
C ASN A 21 -4.90 0.09 7.99
N SER A 22 -5.05 0.40 6.70
CA SER A 22 -4.08 0.05 5.67
C SER A 22 -2.97 1.09 5.41
N PRO A 23 -3.12 2.41 5.70
CA PRO A 23 -2.06 3.37 5.45
C PRO A 23 -0.84 3.13 6.34
N ASP A 24 0.27 2.75 5.72
CA ASP A 24 1.56 2.72 6.41
C ASP A 24 2.66 3.44 5.63
N GLU A 25 3.69 3.87 6.36
CA GLU A 25 4.76 4.70 5.84
C GLU A 25 6.13 4.09 6.19
N ALA A 26 7.00 3.99 5.18
CA ALA A 26 8.39 3.63 5.34
C ALA A 26 9.22 4.38 4.30
N GLU A 27 10.42 4.83 4.68
CA GLU A 27 11.38 5.45 3.76
C GLU A 27 10.79 6.60 2.90
N GLY A 28 9.93 7.43 3.51
CA GLY A 28 9.27 8.54 2.83
C GLY A 28 8.24 8.11 1.76
N THR A 29 7.76 6.86 1.84
CA THR A 29 6.75 6.28 0.95
C THR A 29 5.55 5.84 1.77
N VAL A 30 4.36 6.27 1.36
CA VAL A 30 3.08 5.82 1.94
C VAL A 30 2.43 4.81 1.01
N CYS A 31 2.04 3.68 1.58
CA CYS A 31 1.27 2.65 0.92
C CYS A 31 -0.06 2.44 1.64
N ALA A 32 -1.15 2.24 0.89
CA ALA A 32 -2.43 1.87 1.47
C ALA A 32 -3.24 0.99 0.51
N ILE A 33 -4.00 0.05 1.06
CA ILE A 33 -5.04 -0.64 0.26
C ILE A 33 -6.22 0.31 0.10
N ALA A 34 -6.76 0.38 -1.11
CA ALA A 34 -7.94 1.17 -1.44
C ALA A 34 -8.90 0.39 -2.36
N ARG A 35 -10.11 0.92 -2.54
CA ARG A 35 -11.03 0.57 -3.63
C ARG A 35 -11.15 1.74 -4.59
N ASP A 36 -11.06 1.44 -5.88
CA ASP A 36 -11.35 2.40 -6.95
C ASP A 36 -12.86 2.59 -7.16
N ASP A 37 -13.20 3.52 -8.05
CA ASP A 37 -14.56 3.85 -8.46
C ASP A 37 -15.29 2.66 -9.12
N THR A 38 -14.55 1.70 -9.67
CA THR A 38 -15.08 0.43 -10.20
C THR A 38 -15.30 -0.63 -9.12
N GLY A 39 -14.91 -0.35 -7.88
CA GLY A 39 -14.98 -1.25 -6.73
C GLY A 39 -13.82 -2.26 -6.64
N ARG A 40 -12.81 -2.17 -7.52
CA ARG A 40 -11.64 -3.06 -7.50
C ARG A 40 -10.68 -2.66 -6.40
N LYS A 41 -10.09 -3.66 -5.74
CA LYS A 41 -9.02 -3.41 -4.76
C LYS A 41 -7.72 -3.10 -5.49
N ILE A 42 -7.06 -2.02 -5.07
CA ILE A 42 -5.76 -1.58 -5.56
C ILE A 42 -4.84 -1.23 -4.39
N LEU A 43 -3.55 -1.19 -4.65
CA LEU A 43 -2.56 -0.59 -3.78
C LEU A 43 -2.34 0.86 -4.22
N LEU A 44 -2.53 1.82 -3.34
CA LEU A 44 -2.15 3.21 -3.55
C LEU A 44 -0.77 3.45 -2.97
N VAL A 45 0.10 4.11 -3.73
CA VAL A 45 1.47 4.44 -3.33
C VAL A 45 1.75 5.91 -3.60
N SER A 46 2.46 6.58 -2.68
CA SER A 46 2.96 7.94 -2.88
C SER A 46 4.29 8.11 -2.18
N GLY A 47 5.11 9.06 -2.64
CA GLY A 47 6.39 9.38 -2.03
C GLY A 47 7.60 8.80 -2.77
N ALA A 48 8.73 8.76 -2.08
CA ALA A 48 10.06 8.63 -2.68
C ALA A 48 10.35 7.26 -3.33
N GLY A 49 9.64 6.20 -2.95
CA GLY A 49 9.79 4.85 -3.50
C GLY A 49 8.65 4.42 -4.43
N ALA A 50 7.78 5.35 -4.85
CA ALA A 50 6.63 5.03 -5.70
C ALA A 50 7.04 4.44 -7.06
N GLU A 51 8.24 4.76 -7.57
CA GLU A 51 8.78 4.20 -8.80
C GLU A 51 9.04 2.69 -8.73
N GLN A 52 9.21 2.11 -7.53
CA GLN A 52 9.47 0.69 -7.33
C GLN A 52 8.23 -0.19 -7.53
N PHE A 53 7.05 0.42 -7.65
CA PHE A 53 5.78 -0.26 -7.86
C PHE A 53 5.36 -0.15 -9.33
N ALA A 54 4.66 -1.16 -9.86
CA ALA A 54 4.05 -1.11 -11.19
C ALA A 54 2.62 -0.58 -11.10
N GLY A 55 2.28 0.45 -11.88
CA GLY A 55 0.94 1.05 -11.89
C GLY A 55 0.91 2.45 -12.50
N ASP A 56 -0.30 2.98 -12.65
CA ASP A 56 -0.54 4.29 -13.26
C ASP A 56 -0.44 5.40 -12.23
N CYS A 57 0.26 6.50 -12.55
CA CYS A 57 0.35 7.66 -11.67
C CYS A 57 -0.73 8.69 -12.03
N GLN A 58 -1.54 9.07 -11.03
CA GLN A 58 -2.57 10.09 -11.16
C GLN A 58 -2.52 11.02 -9.95
N ASP A 59 -2.30 12.31 -10.19
CA ASP A 59 -2.22 13.39 -9.17
C ASP A 59 -1.33 13.05 -7.96
N GLY A 60 -0.15 12.49 -8.24
CA GLY A 60 0.84 12.14 -7.20
C GLY A 60 0.49 10.90 -6.37
N LEU A 61 -0.50 10.12 -6.79
CA LEU A 61 -0.80 8.78 -6.29
C LEU A 61 -0.59 7.76 -7.40
N LYS A 62 0.22 6.74 -7.13
CA LYS A 62 0.36 5.59 -8.01
C LYS A 62 -0.69 4.55 -7.65
N ARG A 63 -1.47 4.16 -8.65
CA ARG A 63 -2.55 3.17 -8.58
C ARG A 63 -1.99 1.84 -9.08
N CYS A 64 -1.63 0.99 -8.15
CA CYS A 64 -0.92 -0.26 -8.40
C CYS A 64 -1.90 -1.44 -8.33
N PRO A 65 -2.02 -2.28 -9.38
CA PRO A 65 -2.79 -3.51 -9.29
C PRO A 65 -2.18 -4.48 -8.26
N LEU A 66 -3.00 -5.35 -7.67
CA LEU A 66 -2.54 -6.34 -6.69
C LEU A 66 -1.86 -7.54 -7.38
N THR A 67 -0.64 -7.32 -7.87
CA THR A 67 0.20 -8.31 -8.57
C THR A 67 1.32 -8.85 -7.68
N ASN A 68 1.93 -9.96 -8.08
CA ASN A 68 3.10 -10.52 -7.39
C ASN A 68 4.30 -9.56 -7.38
N GLU A 69 4.46 -8.77 -8.45
CA GLU A 69 5.51 -7.73 -8.55
C GLU A 69 5.32 -6.64 -7.48
N ASN A 70 4.10 -6.11 -7.37
CA ASN A 70 3.78 -5.11 -6.35
C ASN A 70 3.82 -5.67 -4.93
N ALA A 71 3.47 -6.95 -4.75
CA ALA A 71 3.65 -7.63 -3.47
C ALA A 71 5.13 -7.76 -3.10
N ALA A 72 6.01 -8.05 -4.07
CA ALA A 72 7.45 -8.11 -3.83
C ALA A 72 8.03 -6.74 -3.44
N ALA A 73 7.63 -5.67 -4.13
CA ALA A 73 8.00 -4.30 -3.76
C ALA A 73 7.48 -3.93 -2.36
N LEU A 74 6.23 -4.30 -2.04
CA LEU A 74 5.64 -4.07 -0.72
C LEU A 74 6.39 -4.83 0.39
N MET A 75 6.77 -6.09 0.16
CA MET A 75 7.54 -6.88 1.13
C MET A 75 8.98 -6.38 1.30
N ALA A 76 9.57 -5.78 0.27
CA ALA A 76 10.87 -5.13 0.36
C ALA A 76 10.81 -3.87 1.25
N LEU A 77 9.76 -3.05 1.06
CA LEU A 77 9.54 -1.83 1.82
C LEU A 77 9.03 -2.09 3.26
N PHE A 78 8.16 -3.08 3.43
CA PHE A 78 7.55 -3.46 4.71
C PHE A 78 7.86 -4.92 5.05
N PRO A 79 8.98 -5.18 5.76
CA PRO A 79 9.42 -6.55 6.04
C PRO A 79 8.39 -7.41 6.79
N TYR A 80 7.48 -6.81 7.57
CA TYR A 80 6.41 -7.52 8.27
C TYR A 80 5.39 -8.17 7.32
N ALA A 81 5.29 -7.70 6.07
CA ALA A 81 4.40 -8.27 5.06
C ALA A 81 4.99 -9.56 4.45
N LYS A 82 6.28 -9.82 4.65
CA LYS A 82 6.95 -11.03 4.19
C LYS A 82 6.57 -12.21 5.08
N PRO A 83 6.33 -13.41 4.52
CA PRO A 83 6.14 -14.61 5.32
C PRO A 83 7.34 -14.84 6.27
N ALA A 84 7.04 -15.07 7.54
CA ALA A 84 8.00 -15.46 8.55
C ALA A 84 7.70 -16.88 9.04
N SER A 85 8.75 -17.65 9.35
CA SER A 85 8.57 -18.98 9.93
C SER A 85 8.10 -18.85 11.37
N HIS A 86 7.03 -19.56 11.72
CA HIS A 86 6.57 -19.72 13.10
C HIS A 86 7.04 -21.04 13.72
N LYS A 87 8.13 -21.64 13.22
CA LYS A 87 8.71 -22.84 13.83
C LYS A 87 9.06 -22.57 15.30
N GLY A 88 8.52 -23.40 16.20
CA GLY A 88 8.73 -23.27 17.65
C GLY A 88 7.70 -22.41 18.38
N HIS A 89 6.71 -21.84 17.68
CA HIS A 89 5.58 -21.18 18.33
C HIS A 89 4.57 -22.22 18.84
N PRO A 90 4.03 -22.09 20.07
CA PRO A 90 3.18 -23.09 20.69
C PRO A 90 1.81 -23.25 20.02
N PHE A 91 1.34 -22.21 19.32
CA PHE A 91 0.06 -22.20 18.62
C PHE A 91 0.17 -21.40 17.33
N THR A 92 -0.39 -21.93 16.25
CA THR A 92 -0.53 -21.27 14.94
C THR A 92 -1.86 -21.69 14.31
N ILE A 93 -2.46 -20.84 13.47
CA ILE A 93 -3.64 -21.18 12.65
C ILE A 93 -3.32 -20.89 11.18
N GLY A 94 -3.82 -21.76 10.29
CA GLY A 94 -3.64 -21.66 8.83
C GLY A 94 -4.97 -21.48 8.11
#